data_AF-W9WCL4-F1
#
_entry.id   AF-W9WCL4-F1
#
_cell.length_a   1.000
_cell.length_b   1.000
_cell.length_c   1.000
_cell.angle_alpha   90.00
_cell.angle_beta   90.00
_cell.angle_gamma   90.00
#
_symmetry.space_group_name_H-M   'P 1'
#
loop_
_entity.id
_entity.type
_entity.pdbx_description
1 polymer ?
#
loop_
_entity_poly.entity_id
_entity_poly.type
_entity_poly.pdbx_seq_one_letter_code
_entity_poly.pdbx_strand_id
1 'polypeptide(L)'
;MNFLFQDARTQTAFESKFAGSTVLIITFFCWEVGVDLQKNQLGLLRTLIWQLLESMDLAPSVQIWSNVLKKVSPPLPIVWTQKQLGHVLKSLVQATSFKGLEDQFDVIADTNKIFQDRQKTKICISTRPSASLDSLYKSCPKLRLQDLTEFDIKLYVEDKLVKNLATEDSQRLATLASEEMSELVEMVVDKAEGVFLWVSLAIESLLRGIRKDDDWETLCRRVEQLPEGIFNLYEHMWKRMALDQPLKQRKLLPIYNISGFLAVVP
;
A
#
# COMPACT_ATOMS: atom_id res chain seq x y z
N MET A 1 -5.58 -0.09 -1.19
CA MET A 1 -5.37 -1.02 -2.33
C MET A 1 -6.49 -2.02 -2.53
N ASN A 2 -7.06 -2.67 -1.50
CA ASN A 2 -8.21 -3.57 -1.68
C ASN A 2 -9.37 -2.87 -2.44
N PHE A 3 -9.62 -1.60 -2.10
CA PHE A 3 -10.60 -0.77 -2.78
C PHE A 3 -10.33 -0.56 -4.28
N LEU A 4 -9.07 -0.50 -4.74
CA LEU A 4 -8.77 -0.30 -6.16
C LEU A 4 -9.09 -1.52 -7.01
N PHE A 5 -8.90 -2.72 -6.47
CA PHE A 5 -9.28 -3.97 -7.15
C PHE A 5 -10.80 -4.08 -7.30
N GLN A 6 -11.54 -3.70 -6.27
CA GLN A 6 -13.01 -3.79 -6.24
C GLN A 6 -13.70 -2.61 -6.93
N ASP A 7 -12.94 -1.57 -7.32
CA ASP A 7 -13.51 -0.39 -7.96
C ASP A 7 -13.89 -0.67 -9.42
N ALA A 8 -15.16 -0.46 -9.76
CA ALA A 8 -15.67 -0.66 -11.11
C ALA A 8 -14.90 0.15 -12.16
N ARG A 9 -14.39 1.33 -11.80
CA ARG A 9 -13.60 2.19 -12.70
C ARG A 9 -12.31 1.51 -13.14
N THR A 10 -11.68 0.74 -12.25
CA THR A 10 -10.47 -0.03 -12.57
C THR A 10 -10.77 -1.06 -13.64
N GLN A 11 -11.85 -1.82 -13.47
CA GLN A 11 -12.25 -2.83 -14.44
C GLN A 11 -12.64 -2.22 -15.79
N THR A 12 -13.47 -1.17 -15.80
CA THR A 12 -13.85 -0.47 -17.03
C THR A 12 -12.63 0.13 -17.76
N ALA A 13 -11.65 0.67 -17.03
CA ALA A 13 -10.42 1.19 -17.62
C ALA A 13 -9.59 0.09 -18.30
N PHE A 14 -9.52 -1.11 -17.71
CA PHE A 14 -8.84 -2.24 -18.36
C PHE A 14 -9.63 -2.78 -19.55
N GLU A 15 -10.95 -2.97 -19.42
CA GLU A 15 -11.80 -3.48 -20.51
C GLU A 15 -11.79 -2.55 -21.73
N SER A 16 -11.85 -1.23 -21.51
CA SER A 16 -11.77 -0.24 -22.60
C SER A 16 -10.40 -0.21 -23.27
N LYS A 17 -9.31 -0.32 -22.50
CA LYS A 17 -7.94 -0.28 -23.04
C LYS A 17 -7.51 -1.56 -23.73
N PHE A 18 -8.06 -2.70 -23.31
CA PHE A 18 -7.76 -4.04 -23.83
C PHE A 18 -8.99 -4.65 -24.51
N ALA A 19 -9.74 -3.82 -25.24
CA ALA A 19 -10.96 -4.23 -25.94
C ALA A 19 -10.72 -5.47 -26.83
N GLY A 20 -11.57 -6.49 -26.67
CA GLY A 20 -11.46 -7.76 -27.40
C GLY A 20 -10.59 -8.84 -26.73
N SER A 21 -10.06 -8.60 -25.53
CA SER A 21 -9.37 -9.61 -24.70
C SER A 21 -10.07 -9.79 -23.34
N THR A 22 -10.12 -11.02 -22.83
CA THR A 22 -10.71 -11.33 -21.52
C THR A 22 -9.81 -10.86 -20.39
N VAL A 23 -10.05 -9.68 -19.81
CA VAL A 23 -9.23 -9.14 -18.71
C VAL A 23 -9.32 -10.03 -17.46
N LEU A 24 -8.20 -10.59 -17.04
CA LEU A 24 -8.06 -11.27 -15.75
C LEU A 24 -7.35 -10.33 -14.76
N ILE A 25 -7.92 -10.16 -13.57
CA ILE A 25 -7.26 -9.40 -12.51
C ILE A 25 -7.04 -10.35 -11.33
N ILE A 26 -5.78 -10.60 -11.03
CA ILE A 26 -5.34 -11.49 -9.96
C ILE A 26 -4.83 -10.62 -8.81
N THR A 27 -5.09 -11.03 -7.57
CA THR A 27 -4.67 -10.25 -6.40
C THR A 27 -4.17 -11.13 -5.28
N PHE A 28 -3.18 -10.60 -4.57
CA PHE A 28 -2.70 -11.13 -3.30
C PHE A 28 -2.47 -9.96 -2.35
N PHE A 29 -2.74 -10.18 -1.07
CA PHE A 29 -2.47 -9.19 -0.03
C PHE A 29 -1.65 -9.88 1.04
N CYS A 30 -0.40 -9.44 1.22
CA CYS A 30 0.38 -9.91 2.35
C CYS A 30 -0.08 -9.14 3.60
N TRP A 31 -0.45 -9.89 4.63
CA TRP A 31 -0.91 -9.34 5.89
C TRP A 31 -0.10 -9.91 7.04
N GLU A 32 0.80 -9.10 7.60
CA GLU A 32 1.72 -9.53 8.66
C GLU A 32 1.06 -9.96 9.97
N VAL A 33 -0.17 -9.53 10.24
CA VAL A 33 -0.93 -9.96 11.41
C VAL A 33 -1.82 -11.18 11.09
N GLY A 34 -1.88 -11.59 9.83
CA GLY A 34 -2.70 -12.70 9.33
C GLY A 34 -2.23 -14.11 9.73
N VAL A 35 -2.72 -15.12 9.02
CA VAL A 35 -2.24 -16.52 9.14
C VAL A 35 -0.94 -16.73 8.33
N ASP A 36 -0.18 -17.80 8.61
CA ASP A 36 1.16 -18.01 8.01
C ASP A 36 1.19 -17.89 6.48
N LEU A 37 0.18 -18.43 5.79
CA LEU A 37 0.09 -18.33 4.33
C LEU A 37 -0.11 -16.89 3.83
N GLN A 38 -0.74 -16.02 4.61
CA GLN A 38 -0.90 -14.61 4.24
C GLN A 38 0.40 -13.81 4.36
N LYS A 39 1.48 -14.40 4.89
CA LYS A 39 2.76 -13.72 5.15
C LYS A 39 3.92 -14.25 4.33
N ASN A 40 3.72 -15.37 3.65
CA ASN A 40 4.81 -16.10 3.03
C ASN A 40 4.60 -16.29 1.53
N GLN A 41 5.71 -16.63 0.87
CA GLN A 41 5.77 -16.85 -0.57
C GLN A 41 4.92 -18.04 -1.01
N LEU A 42 4.72 -19.05 -0.14
CA LEU A 42 3.85 -20.19 -0.46
C LEU A 42 2.40 -19.76 -0.62
N GLY A 43 1.89 -18.87 0.23
CA GLY A 43 0.54 -18.36 0.08
C GLY A 43 0.37 -17.50 -1.15
N LEU A 44 1.33 -16.63 -1.47
CA LEU A 44 1.34 -15.90 -2.74
C LEU A 44 1.19 -16.86 -3.94
N LEU A 45 2.08 -17.84 -4.05
CA LEU A 45 2.06 -18.80 -5.16
C LEU A 45 0.75 -19.60 -5.21
N ARG A 46 0.27 -20.08 -4.05
CA ARG A 46 -1.00 -20.83 -3.97
C ARG A 46 -2.19 -19.98 -4.40
N THR A 47 -2.27 -18.73 -3.96
CA THR A 47 -3.35 -17.81 -4.33
C THR A 47 -3.32 -17.49 -5.81
N LEU A 48 -2.14 -17.19 -6.38
CA LEU A 48 -2.01 -16.93 -7.82
C LEU A 48 -2.44 -18.15 -8.66
N ILE A 49 -1.96 -19.34 -8.29
CA ILE A 49 -2.32 -20.60 -8.96
C ILE A 49 -3.83 -20.85 -8.87
N TRP A 50 -4.42 -20.68 -7.68
CA TRP A 50 -5.84 -20.90 -7.47
C TRP A 50 -6.70 -19.94 -8.31
N GLN A 51 -6.41 -18.63 -8.30
CA GLN A 51 -7.15 -17.64 -9.09
C GLN A 51 -7.00 -17.87 -10.60
N LEU A 52 -5.80 -18.28 -11.07
CA LEU A 52 -5.62 -18.68 -12.47
C LEU A 52 -6.49 -19.87 -12.83
N LEU A 53 -6.52 -20.91 -12.00
CA LEU A 53 -7.33 -22.11 -12.24
C LEU A 53 -8.83 -21.81 -12.20
N GLU A 54 -9.28 -20.96 -11.27
CA GLU A 54 -10.70 -20.56 -11.17
C GLU A 54 -11.16 -19.75 -12.39
N SER A 55 -10.26 -18.97 -12.99
CA SER A 55 -10.56 -18.21 -14.21
C SER A 55 -10.62 -19.05 -15.50
N MET A 56 -10.18 -20.31 -15.44
CA MET A 56 -10.17 -21.22 -16.58
C MET A 56 -11.41 -22.11 -16.62
N ASP A 57 -11.80 -22.53 -17.81
CA ASP A 57 -12.76 -23.62 -17.95
C ASP A 57 -12.24 -24.92 -17.32
N LEU A 58 -13.16 -25.75 -16.83
CA LEU A 58 -12.86 -26.98 -16.09
C LEU A 58 -12.05 -27.99 -16.92
N ALA A 59 -12.30 -28.09 -18.22
CA ALA A 59 -11.62 -29.05 -19.08
C ALA A 59 -10.13 -28.67 -19.33
N PRO A 60 -9.78 -27.43 -19.75
CA PRO A 60 -8.40 -26.98 -19.82
C PRO A 60 -7.67 -27.04 -18.47
N SER A 61 -8.30 -26.59 -17.38
CA SER A 61 -7.68 -26.58 -16.06
C SER A 61 -7.31 -27.99 -15.59
N VAL A 62 -8.21 -28.97 -15.74
CA VAL A 62 -7.94 -30.39 -15.41
C VAL A 62 -6.83 -30.96 -16.29
N GLN A 63 -6.80 -30.63 -17.58
CA GLN A 63 -5.77 -31.12 -18.49
C GLN A 63 -4.39 -30.55 -18.14
N ILE A 64 -4.32 -29.23 -17.90
CA ILE A 64 -3.08 -28.56 -17.46
C ILE A 64 -2.65 -29.13 -16.12
N TRP A 65 -3.60 -29.30 -15.18
CA TRP A 65 -3.28 -29.89 -13.89
C TRP A 65 -2.68 -31.27 -14.05
N SER A 66 -3.32 -32.14 -14.83
CA SER A 66 -2.85 -33.51 -15.06
C SER A 66 -1.44 -33.54 -15.66
N ASN A 67 -1.12 -32.62 -16.57
CA ASN A 67 0.19 -32.54 -17.22
C ASN A 67 1.28 -32.03 -16.27
N VAL A 68 0.94 -31.10 -15.38
CA VAL A 68 1.85 -30.61 -14.35
C VAL A 68 2.07 -31.68 -13.29
N LEU A 69 1.01 -32.30 -12.79
CA LEU A 69 1.08 -33.35 -11.77
C LEU A 69 1.87 -34.58 -12.25
N LYS A 70 1.74 -34.96 -13.53
CA LYS A 70 2.55 -36.04 -14.14
C LYS A 70 4.06 -35.75 -14.11
N LYS A 71 4.46 -34.47 -14.19
CA LYS A 71 5.87 -34.05 -14.21
C LYS A 71 6.49 -33.83 -12.83
N VAL A 72 5.68 -33.54 -11.82
CA VAL A 72 6.14 -33.16 -10.46
C VAL A 72 6.53 -34.38 -9.59
N SER A 73 6.42 -35.60 -10.13
CA SER A 73 6.73 -36.90 -9.50
C SER A 73 5.56 -37.46 -8.66
N PRO A 74 5.01 -38.65 -9.01
CA PRO A 74 4.11 -39.40 -8.13
C PRO A 74 4.90 -40.11 -7.01
N PRO A 75 4.35 -40.21 -5.78
CA PRO A 75 3.04 -39.72 -5.37
C PRO A 75 3.00 -38.20 -5.17
N LEU A 76 1.82 -37.61 -5.34
CA LEU A 76 1.61 -36.18 -5.09
C LEU A 76 2.02 -35.83 -3.67
N PRO A 77 2.83 -34.79 -3.47
CA PRO A 77 3.24 -34.41 -2.14
C PRO A 77 2.03 -33.87 -1.36
N ILE A 78 1.88 -34.34 -0.12
CA ILE A 78 0.90 -33.78 0.84
C ILE A 78 1.25 -32.31 1.13
N VAL A 79 2.54 -31.96 1.07
CA VAL A 79 3.06 -30.60 1.31
C VAL A 79 3.83 -30.13 0.09
N TRP A 80 3.30 -29.11 -0.58
CA TRP A 80 3.93 -28.49 -1.74
C TRP A 80 5.04 -27.53 -1.35
N THR A 81 6.23 -27.72 -1.92
CA THR A 81 7.37 -26.79 -1.77
C THR A 81 7.23 -25.58 -2.68
N GLN A 82 7.93 -24.51 -2.35
CA GLN A 82 7.95 -23.27 -3.14
C GLN A 82 8.45 -23.51 -4.57
N LYS A 83 9.50 -24.32 -4.75
CA LYS A 83 10.02 -24.66 -6.07
C LYS A 83 8.97 -25.36 -6.92
N GLN A 84 8.28 -26.36 -6.34
CA GLN A 84 7.22 -27.08 -7.04
C GLN A 84 6.08 -26.14 -7.45
N LEU A 85 5.61 -25.27 -6.54
CA LEU A 85 4.57 -24.29 -6.86
C LEU A 85 5.03 -23.28 -7.92
N GLY A 86 6.29 -22.85 -7.89
CA GLY A 86 6.87 -22.01 -8.95
C GLY A 86 6.82 -22.69 -10.32
N HIS A 87 7.18 -23.98 -10.39
CA HIS A 87 7.05 -24.77 -11.63
C HIS A 87 5.61 -24.94 -12.10
N VAL A 88 4.66 -25.13 -11.16
CA VAL A 88 3.23 -25.17 -11.48
C VAL A 88 2.79 -23.84 -12.08
N LEU A 89 3.08 -22.72 -11.42
CA LEU A 89 2.70 -21.39 -11.87
C LEU A 89 3.29 -21.10 -13.26
N LYS A 90 4.59 -21.39 -13.47
CA LYS A 90 5.27 -21.31 -14.78
C LYS A 90 4.53 -22.10 -15.85
N SER A 91 4.11 -23.33 -15.53
CA SER A 91 3.41 -24.21 -16.48
C SER A 91 2.00 -23.74 -16.79
N LEU A 92 1.27 -23.23 -15.80
CA LEU A 92 -0.08 -22.68 -15.97
C LEU A 92 -0.08 -21.45 -16.87
N VAL A 93 0.84 -20.52 -16.60
CA VAL A 93 1.05 -19.34 -17.44
C VAL A 93 1.41 -19.75 -18.88
N GLN A 94 2.30 -20.73 -19.04
CA GLN A 94 2.64 -21.28 -20.38
C GLN A 94 1.48 -21.89 -21.14
N ALA A 95 0.57 -22.55 -20.45
CA ALA A 95 -0.58 -23.19 -21.07
C ALA A 95 -1.68 -22.21 -21.48
N THR A 96 -1.81 -21.05 -20.84
CA THR A 96 -2.80 -20.01 -21.15
C THR A 96 -2.43 -19.08 -22.30
N SER A 97 -1.65 -19.55 -23.28
CA SER A 97 -1.08 -18.73 -24.36
C SER A 97 0.00 -17.71 -23.93
N PHE A 98 0.55 -17.79 -22.71
CA PHE A 98 1.66 -16.91 -22.27
C PHE A 98 3.02 -17.63 -22.32
N LYS A 99 3.80 -17.43 -23.38
CA LYS A 99 4.79 -18.43 -23.83
C LYS A 99 6.26 -18.26 -23.36
N GLY A 100 6.70 -18.82 -22.22
CA GLY A 100 8.15 -19.14 -21.96
C GLY A 100 8.79 -18.69 -20.63
N LEU A 101 9.80 -19.45 -20.14
CA LEU A 101 10.68 -19.10 -19.00
C LEU A 101 11.94 -20.02 -18.93
N GLU A 102 13.11 -19.48 -18.53
CA GLU A 102 14.33 -20.20 -18.08
C GLU A 102 14.64 -19.95 -16.59
N ASP A 103 15.55 -20.74 -16.01
CA ASP A 103 15.62 -21.08 -14.58
C ASP A 103 16.47 -20.15 -13.69
N GLN A 104 15.84 -19.62 -12.62
CA GLN A 104 16.32 -19.44 -11.23
C GLN A 104 15.28 -18.59 -10.48
N PHE A 105 14.92 -18.98 -9.24
CA PHE A 105 13.66 -18.55 -8.59
C PHE A 105 13.85 -17.78 -7.25
N ASP A 106 13.90 -16.44 -7.25
CA ASP A 106 13.51 -15.51 -6.17
C ASP A 106 12.08 -14.93 -6.35
N VAL A 107 11.11 -15.36 -5.56
CA VAL A 107 9.66 -15.29 -5.86
C VAL A 107 9.13 -13.91 -6.24
N ILE A 108 9.51 -12.80 -5.61
CA ILE A 108 8.97 -11.49 -6.04
C ILE A 108 9.69 -11.05 -7.32
N ALA A 109 11.01 -11.22 -7.38
CA ALA A 109 11.82 -10.87 -8.53
C ALA A 109 11.46 -11.73 -9.75
N ASP A 110 11.26 -13.04 -9.61
CA ASP A 110 10.85 -13.90 -10.72
C ASP A 110 9.37 -14.10 -10.87
N THR A 111 8.50 -13.82 -9.90
CA THR A 111 7.09 -13.54 -10.28
C THR A 111 7.08 -12.33 -11.19
N ASN A 112 7.85 -11.28 -10.88
CA ASN A 112 7.99 -10.13 -11.79
C ASN A 112 8.62 -10.56 -13.14
N LYS A 113 9.73 -11.32 -13.16
CA LYS A 113 10.31 -11.84 -14.43
C LYS A 113 9.36 -12.73 -15.22
N ILE A 114 8.58 -13.61 -14.56
CA ILE A 114 7.57 -14.49 -15.17
C ILE A 114 6.60 -13.68 -16.04
N PHE A 115 6.27 -12.46 -15.60
CA PHE A 115 5.29 -11.60 -16.25
C PHE A 115 5.91 -10.43 -17.04
N GLN A 116 7.16 -10.02 -16.78
CA GLN A 116 7.85 -8.91 -17.46
C GLN A 116 8.22 -9.22 -18.92
N ASP A 117 8.53 -10.47 -19.25
CA ASP A 117 8.88 -10.89 -20.63
C ASP A 117 7.67 -10.89 -21.59
N ARG A 118 6.56 -10.26 -21.22
CA ARG A 118 5.27 -10.33 -21.93
C ARG A 118 4.76 -8.94 -22.28
N GLN A 119 4.49 -8.72 -23.56
CA GLN A 119 3.99 -7.44 -24.08
C GLN A 119 2.60 -7.05 -23.53
N LYS A 120 1.87 -7.98 -22.91
CA LYS A 120 0.48 -7.76 -22.50
C LYS A 120 0.22 -7.79 -20.99
N THR A 121 1.15 -8.25 -20.18
CA THR A 121 0.96 -8.30 -18.72
C THR A 121 1.28 -6.97 -18.03
N LYS A 122 0.45 -6.55 -17.07
CA LYS A 122 0.59 -5.29 -16.34
C LYS A 122 0.59 -5.47 -14.84
N ILE A 123 1.78 -5.60 -14.26
CA ILE A 123 1.94 -5.67 -12.81
C ILE A 123 1.86 -4.28 -12.20
N CYS A 124 1.06 -4.13 -11.14
CA CYS A 124 1.11 -2.98 -10.25
C CYS A 124 1.46 -3.51 -8.86
N ILE A 125 2.42 -2.91 -8.16
CA ILE A 125 2.85 -3.36 -6.83
C ILE A 125 2.65 -2.19 -5.87
N SER A 126 2.00 -2.42 -4.74
CA SER A 126 1.88 -1.42 -3.68
C SER A 126 2.69 -1.85 -2.47
N THR A 127 3.72 -1.11 -2.12
CA THR A 127 4.56 -1.43 -0.97
C THR A 127 4.80 -0.18 -0.16
N ARG A 128 5.09 -0.35 1.13
CA ARG A 128 5.78 0.70 1.88
C ARG A 128 7.21 0.80 1.33
N PRO A 129 7.81 2.00 1.35
CA PRO A 129 9.21 2.17 0.94
C PRO A 129 10.08 1.13 1.65
N SER A 130 10.77 0.30 0.87
CA SER A 130 11.66 -0.73 1.39
C SER A 130 12.91 -0.83 0.52
N ALA A 131 14.07 -0.65 1.14
CA ALA A 131 15.37 -0.77 0.46
C ALA A 131 15.55 -2.15 -0.21
N SER A 132 14.92 -3.20 0.31
CA SER A 132 15.01 -4.55 -0.24
C SER A 132 14.26 -4.74 -1.57
N LEU A 133 13.23 -3.91 -1.84
CA LEU A 133 12.41 -4.01 -3.05
C LEU A 133 12.68 -2.87 -4.02
N ASP A 134 13.39 -1.82 -3.59
CA ASP A 134 13.69 -0.66 -4.41
C ASP A 134 14.41 -1.00 -5.71
N SER A 135 15.30 -2.00 -5.71
CA SER A 135 15.99 -2.48 -6.91
C SER A 135 15.03 -3.08 -7.94
N LEU A 136 13.90 -3.66 -7.50
CA LEU A 136 12.96 -4.38 -8.36
C LEU A 136 12.09 -3.44 -9.21
N TYR A 137 11.73 -2.29 -8.66
CA TYR A 137 10.80 -1.34 -9.30
C TYR A 137 11.42 0.04 -9.54
N LYS A 138 12.76 0.18 -9.44
CA LYS A 138 13.45 1.47 -9.62
C LYS A 138 13.17 2.11 -10.97
N SER A 139 13.13 1.32 -12.04
CA SER A 139 12.90 1.75 -13.41
C SER A 139 11.42 1.85 -13.79
N CYS A 140 10.51 1.45 -12.90
CA CYS A 140 9.07 1.45 -13.18
C CYS A 140 8.45 2.82 -12.86
N PRO A 141 7.36 3.20 -13.54
CA PRO A 141 6.52 4.31 -13.12
C PRO A 141 6.03 4.10 -11.67
N LYS A 142 6.12 5.14 -10.85
CA LYS A 142 5.72 5.08 -9.43
C LYS A 142 4.59 6.07 -9.16
N LEU A 143 3.68 5.67 -8.30
CA LEU A 143 2.66 6.52 -7.73
C LEU A 143 2.92 6.59 -6.22
N ARG A 144 3.26 7.78 -5.73
CA ARG A 144 3.40 8.05 -4.30
C ARG A 144 2.08 8.58 -3.79
N LEU A 145 1.53 7.91 -2.78
CA LEU A 145 0.22 8.29 -2.26
C LEU A 145 0.29 9.67 -1.60
N GLN A 146 1.40 9.98 -0.93
CA GLN A 146 1.59 11.25 -0.25
C GLN A 146 1.52 12.45 -1.22
N ASP A 147 2.14 12.34 -2.39
CA ASP A 147 2.11 13.36 -3.45
C ASP A 147 0.68 13.59 -3.99
N LEU A 148 -0.20 12.59 -3.91
CA LEU A 148 -1.59 12.70 -4.36
C LEU A 148 -2.52 13.26 -3.29
N THR A 149 -2.20 13.07 -2.01
CA THR A 149 -3.02 13.53 -0.89
C THR A 149 -2.67 14.94 -0.44
N GLU A 150 -1.56 15.49 -0.91
CA GLU A 150 -1.03 16.80 -0.50
C GLU A 150 -2.08 17.92 -0.64
N PHE A 151 -2.73 18.00 -1.80
CA PHE A 151 -3.77 19.00 -2.07
C PHE A 151 -4.98 18.85 -1.15
N ASP A 152 -5.47 17.62 -0.96
CA ASP A 152 -6.62 17.35 -0.11
C ASP A 152 -6.30 17.65 1.38
N ILE A 153 -5.07 17.38 1.82
CA ILE A 153 -4.60 17.72 3.15
C ILE A 153 -4.54 19.24 3.31
N LYS A 154 -3.97 19.97 2.34
CA LYS A 154 -3.92 21.43 2.35
C LYS A 154 -5.31 22.04 2.50
N LEU A 155 -6.25 21.61 1.66
CA LEU A 155 -7.66 22.04 1.74
C LEU A 155 -8.29 21.70 3.10
N TYR A 156 -8.03 20.50 3.63
CA TYR A 156 -8.56 20.09 4.93
C TYR A 156 -8.06 20.98 6.08
N VAL A 157 -6.75 21.27 6.08
CA VAL A 157 -6.12 22.12 7.11
C VAL A 157 -6.67 23.54 7.05
N GLU A 158 -6.69 24.13 5.85
CA GLU A 158 -7.22 25.48 5.63
C GLU A 158 -8.68 25.58 6.07
N ASP A 159 -9.55 24.67 5.61
CA ASP A 159 -10.97 24.68 5.96
C ASP A 159 -11.20 24.55 7.48
N LYS A 160 -10.43 23.67 8.15
CA LYS A 160 -10.55 23.49 9.59
C LYS A 160 -10.07 24.70 10.38
N LEU A 161 -8.95 25.31 9.99
CA LEU A 161 -8.43 26.49 10.68
C LEU A 161 -9.32 27.70 10.44
N VAL A 162 -9.69 27.99 9.18
CA VAL A 162 -10.56 29.13 8.81
C VAL A 162 -11.90 29.06 9.54
N LYS A 163 -12.56 27.90 9.57
CA LYS A 163 -13.87 27.77 10.26
C LYS A 163 -13.81 28.04 11.76
N ASN A 164 -12.73 27.63 12.43
CA ASN A 164 -12.58 27.85 13.87
C ASN A 164 -12.11 29.29 14.17
N LEU A 165 -11.31 29.90 13.29
CA LEU A 165 -10.90 31.30 13.43
C LEU A 165 -12.04 32.29 13.15
N ALA A 166 -13.00 31.93 12.29
CA ALA A 166 -14.16 32.77 11.98
C ALA A 166 -15.27 32.72 13.05
N THR A 167 -15.24 31.76 13.96
CA THR A 167 -16.28 31.56 15.00
C THR A 167 -15.89 32.16 16.35
N GLU A 168 -14.60 32.32 16.63
CA GLU A 168 -14.10 33.05 17.79
C GLU A 168 -13.89 34.52 17.38
N ASP A 169 -14.19 35.49 18.24
CA ASP A 169 -14.03 36.95 18.03
C ASP A 169 -12.57 37.41 17.78
N SER A 170 -11.71 36.49 17.34
CA SER A 170 -10.32 36.65 16.92
C SER A 170 -10.24 37.29 15.53
N GLN A 171 -10.87 38.44 15.37
CA GLN A 171 -10.79 39.30 14.18
C GLN A 171 -9.33 39.73 13.87
N ARG A 172 -8.42 39.57 14.85
CA ARG A 172 -6.97 39.73 14.73
C ARG A 172 -6.28 38.62 13.93
N LEU A 173 -6.72 37.36 14.00
CA LEU A 173 -6.11 36.24 13.24
C LEU A 173 -6.64 36.17 11.81
N ALA A 174 -7.86 36.62 11.56
CA ALA A 174 -8.43 36.72 10.21
C ALA A 174 -7.74 37.79 9.33
N THR A 175 -6.96 38.69 9.93
CA THR A 175 -6.18 39.73 9.24
C THR A 175 -4.67 39.47 9.23
N LEU A 176 -4.19 38.48 10.00
CA LEU A 176 -2.78 38.05 10.01
C LEU A 176 -2.50 37.19 8.78
N ALA A 177 -1.29 37.35 8.25
CA ALA A 177 -1.03 37.35 6.82
C ALA A 177 -1.34 36.00 6.17
N SER A 178 -1.89 36.06 4.96
CA SER A 178 -2.00 34.92 4.03
C SER A 178 -0.71 34.10 3.97
N GLU A 179 0.44 34.74 4.18
CA GLU A 179 1.76 34.15 4.12
C GLU A 179 2.09 33.30 5.36
N GLU A 180 1.85 33.81 6.56
CA GLU A 180 2.04 33.10 7.83
C GLU A 180 1.16 31.84 7.90
N MET A 181 -0.11 31.98 7.52
CA MET A 181 -1.03 30.83 7.46
C MET A 181 -0.60 29.80 6.42
N SER A 182 -0.11 30.24 5.26
CA SER A 182 0.43 29.33 4.24
C SER A 182 1.63 28.56 4.75
N GLU A 183 2.55 29.20 5.46
CA GLU A 183 3.73 28.56 6.05
C GLU A 183 3.34 27.48 7.08
N LEU A 184 2.37 27.76 7.95
CA LEU A 184 1.87 26.78 8.92
C LEU A 184 1.20 25.59 8.22
N VAL A 185 0.40 25.86 7.19
CA VAL A 185 -0.28 24.83 6.39
C VAL A 185 0.76 23.94 5.69
N GLU A 186 1.76 24.54 5.05
CA GLU A 186 2.86 23.83 4.38
C GLU A 186 3.64 22.97 5.37
N MET A 187 3.95 23.48 6.57
CA MET A 187 4.62 22.70 7.61
C MET A 187 3.79 21.48 8.05
N VAL A 188 2.47 21.63 8.19
CA VAL A 188 1.57 20.51 8.53
C VAL A 188 1.51 19.50 7.39
N VAL A 189 1.42 19.96 6.14
CA VAL A 189 1.37 19.11 4.95
C VAL A 189 2.66 18.28 4.81
N ASP A 190 3.82 18.92 4.93
CA ASP A 190 5.13 18.28 4.80
C ASP A 190 5.33 17.22 5.88
N LYS A 191 5.08 17.58 7.14
CA LYS A 191 5.30 16.68 8.28
C LYS A 191 4.30 15.52 8.35
N ALA A 192 3.16 15.64 7.69
CA ALA A 192 2.15 14.58 7.63
C ALA A 192 2.59 13.38 6.79
N GLU A 193 3.52 13.55 5.85
CA GLU A 193 3.91 12.52 4.86
C GLU A 193 2.69 11.84 4.20
N GLY A 194 1.64 12.62 3.90
CA GLY A 194 0.39 12.12 3.30
C GLY A 194 -0.55 11.37 4.24
N VAL A 195 -0.29 11.34 5.56
CA VAL A 195 -1.12 10.60 6.52
C VAL A 195 -2.17 11.50 7.17
N PHE A 196 -3.42 11.41 6.71
CA PHE A 196 -4.55 12.17 7.26
C PHE A 196 -4.74 12.04 8.78
N LEU A 197 -4.43 10.89 9.37
CA LEU A 197 -4.52 10.72 10.82
C LEU A 197 -3.52 11.61 11.56
N TRP A 198 -2.30 11.77 11.03
CA TRP A 198 -1.31 12.70 11.58
C TRP A 198 -1.86 14.13 11.53
N VAL A 199 -2.42 14.51 10.37
CA VAL A 199 -3.03 15.84 10.15
C VAL A 199 -4.14 16.10 11.16
N SER A 200 -5.06 15.15 11.35
CA SER A 200 -6.16 15.34 12.31
C SER A 200 -5.67 15.59 13.75
N LEU A 201 -4.60 14.88 14.17
CA LEU A 201 -4.02 15.05 15.50
C LEU A 201 -3.29 16.40 15.64
N ALA A 202 -2.58 16.81 14.59
CA ALA A 202 -1.92 18.12 14.53
C ALA A 202 -2.96 19.25 14.61
N ILE A 203 -4.03 19.17 13.82
CA ILE A 203 -5.11 20.15 13.80
C ILE A 203 -5.81 20.23 15.16
N GLU A 204 -6.11 19.10 15.80
CA GLU A 204 -6.65 19.12 17.17
C GLU A 204 -5.70 19.81 18.16
N SER A 205 -4.38 19.64 18.00
CA SER A 205 -3.38 20.35 18.81
C SER A 205 -3.40 21.85 18.59
N LEU A 206 -3.55 22.30 17.33
CA LEU A 206 -3.63 23.70 16.97
C LEU A 206 -4.94 24.34 17.46
N LEU A 207 -6.07 23.67 17.26
CA LEU A 207 -7.37 24.12 17.75
C LEU A 207 -7.40 24.24 19.28
N ARG A 208 -6.71 23.34 20.00
CA ARG A 208 -6.52 23.49 21.45
C ARG A 208 -5.67 24.69 21.84
N GLY A 209 -4.75 25.13 20.97
CA GLY A 209 -3.94 26.32 21.20
C GLY A 209 -4.72 27.60 20.95
N ILE A 210 -5.48 27.64 19.85
CA ILE A 210 -6.36 28.75 19.50
C ILE A 210 -7.37 29.03 20.64
N ARG A 211 -8.03 27.98 21.16
CA ARG A 211 -8.95 28.10 22.31
C ARG A 211 -8.31 28.59 23.61
N LYS A 212 -6.98 28.60 23.69
CA LYS A 212 -6.20 29.08 24.84
C LYS A 212 -5.59 30.46 24.59
N ASP A 213 -5.98 31.12 23.50
CA ASP A 213 -5.42 32.40 23.03
C ASP A 213 -3.90 32.34 22.81
N ASP A 214 -3.38 31.20 22.35
CA ASP A 214 -1.97 31.09 21.95
C ASP A 214 -1.68 32.03 20.76
N ASP A 215 -0.53 32.71 20.81
CA ASP A 215 -0.04 33.51 19.70
C ASP A 215 0.46 32.64 18.53
N TRP A 216 0.68 33.30 17.39
CA TRP A 216 1.09 32.63 16.14
C TRP A 216 2.41 31.85 16.29
N GLU A 217 3.41 32.45 16.94
CA GLU A 217 4.70 31.81 17.20
C GLU A 217 4.55 30.53 18.04
N THR A 218 3.64 30.54 19.01
CA THR A 218 3.31 29.34 19.80
C THR A 218 2.62 28.28 18.96
N LEU A 219 1.73 28.65 18.04
CA LEU A 219 1.08 27.70 17.12
C LEU A 219 2.10 27.05 16.16
N CYS A 220 3.00 27.83 15.55
CA CYS A 220 4.08 27.28 14.72
C CYS A 220 4.97 26.32 15.52
N ARG A 221 5.42 26.75 16.70
CA ARG A 221 6.23 25.92 17.60
C ARG A 221 5.54 24.63 18.03
N ARG A 222 4.20 24.62 18.16
CA ARG A 222 3.45 23.38 18.41
C ARG A 222 3.59 22.39 17.26
N VAL A 223 3.54 22.85 16.00
CA VAL A 223 3.71 21.98 14.82
C VAL A 223 5.16 21.54 14.69
N GLU A 224 6.13 22.44 14.89
CA GLU A 224 7.57 22.13 14.85
C GLU A 224 7.95 20.99 15.81
N GLN A 225 7.37 21.01 17.02
CA GLN A 225 7.60 19.99 18.05
C GLN A 225 6.97 18.63 17.73
N LEU A 226 6.01 18.57 16.81
CA LEU A 226 5.47 17.29 16.37
C LEU A 226 6.52 16.60 15.49
N PRO A 227 6.78 15.31 15.71
CA PRO A 227 7.66 14.57 14.82
C PRO A 227 6.96 14.26 13.48
N GLU A 228 7.76 14.10 12.43
CA GLU A 228 7.30 13.74 11.10
C GLU A 228 6.77 12.31 11.06
N GLY A 229 5.64 12.12 10.37
CA GLY A 229 5.06 10.80 10.16
C GLY A 229 4.36 10.22 11.39
N ILE A 230 3.34 9.40 11.12
CA ILE A 230 2.41 8.91 12.15
C ILE A 230 3.07 8.01 13.21
N PHE A 231 4.08 7.22 12.84
CA PHE A 231 4.77 6.32 13.78
C PHE A 231 5.55 7.10 14.82
N ASN A 232 6.31 8.11 14.40
CA ASN A 232 7.07 8.94 15.31
C ASN A 232 6.12 9.78 16.19
N LEU A 233 4.99 10.23 15.64
CA LEU A 233 3.97 10.93 16.42
C LEU A 233 3.39 10.05 17.53
N TYR A 234 3.03 8.81 17.20
CA TYR A 234 2.59 7.85 18.22
C TYR A 234 3.69 7.56 19.25
N GLU A 235 4.94 7.40 18.83
CA GLU A 235 6.05 7.18 19.74
C GLU A 235 6.25 8.39 20.68
N HIS A 236 6.13 9.60 20.16
CA HIS A 236 6.21 10.85 20.92
C HIS A 236 5.06 10.97 21.93
N MET A 237 3.82 10.73 21.51
CA MET A 237 2.66 10.70 22.39
C MET A 237 2.81 9.64 23.49
N TRP A 238 3.26 8.45 23.10
CA TRP A 238 3.49 7.35 24.04
C TRP A 238 4.58 7.67 25.05
N LYS A 239 5.70 8.26 24.63
CA LYS A 239 6.78 8.70 25.52
C LYS A 239 6.27 9.74 26.52
N ARG A 240 5.43 10.68 26.10
CA ARG A 240 4.82 11.67 26.99
C ARG A 240 3.88 11.03 28.00
N MET A 241 3.04 10.09 27.58
CA MET A 241 2.15 9.35 28.48
C MET A 241 2.91 8.40 29.42
N ALA A 242 4.00 7.79 28.96
CA ALA A 242 4.81 6.87 29.76
C ALA A 242 5.64 7.57 30.84
N LEU A 243 5.84 8.89 30.73
CA LEU A 243 6.37 9.70 31.82
C LEU A 243 5.36 9.82 32.98
N ASP A 244 4.07 9.58 32.73
CA ASP A 244 2.98 9.68 33.72
C ASP A 244 2.57 8.32 34.33
N GLN A 245 3.13 7.17 33.89
CA GLN A 245 2.81 5.84 34.46
C GLN A 245 4.01 4.86 34.52
N PRO A 246 4.13 4.02 35.58
CA PRO A 246 5.27 3.12 35.75
C PRO A 246 5.24 1.92 34.79
N LEU A 247 6.15 1.94 33.80
CA LEU A 247 6.94 0.84 33.20
C LEU A 247 6.39 -0.61 33.21
N LYS A 248 5.15 -0.87 32.76
CA LYS A 248 4.73 -2.24 32.40
C LYS A 248 3.99 -2.28 31.08
N GLN A 249 4.76 -2.50 30.01
CA GLN A 249 4.47 -3.27 28.79
C GLN A 249 5.17 -2.63 27.59
N ARG A 250 6.44 -2.98 27.41
CA ARG A 250 7.18 -2.72 26.17
C ARG A 250 7.10 -3.95 25.29
N LYS A 251 6.30 -3.90 24.23
CA LYS A 251 6.48 -4.64 22.98
C LYS A 251 5.57 -4.02 21.92
N LEU A 252 6.10 -3.08 21.15
CA LEU A 252 5.50 -2.67 19.88
C LEU A 252 5.85 -3.75 18.85
N LEU A 253 4.84 -4.39 18.27
CA LEU A 253 5.00 -5.21 17.08
C LEU A 253 5.13 -4.25 15.88
N PRO A 254 6.24 -4.26 15.13
CA PRO A 254 6.29 -3.51 13.89
C PRO A 254 5.27 -4.13 12.92
N ILE A 255 4.33 -3.32 12.44
CA ILE A 255 3.36 -3.70 11.42
C ILE A 255 3.99 -3.33 10.06
N TYR A 256 4.81 -4.20 9.49
CA TYR A 256 5.28 -4.06 8.11
C TYR A 256 4.17 -4.58 7.16
N ASN A 257 3.22 -3.71 6.81
CA ASN A 257 2.28 -4.04 5.73
C ASN A 257 3.02 -3.98 4.38
N ILE A 258 3.37 -5.13 3.82
CA ILE A 258 3.74 -5.31 2.41
C ILE A 258 2.45 -5.66 1.67
N SER A 259 1.93 -4.81 0.79
CA SER A 259 0.68 -5.08 0.05
C SER A 259 0.94 -5.29 -1.45
N GLY A 260 1.72 -6.30 -1.81
CA GLY A 260 2.06 -6.57 -3.20
C GLY A 260 0.85 -6.96 -4.04
N PHE A 261 0.39 -6.05 -4.91
CA PHE A 261 -0.60 -6.31 -5.95
C PHE A 261 0.10 -6.97 -7.16
N LEU A 262 -0.64 -7.71 -7.98
CA LEU A 262 -0.15 -8.27 -9.24
C LEU A 262 -1.33 -8.43 -10.21
N ALA A 263 -1.75 -7.34 -10.85
CA ALA A 263 -2.66 -7.46 -11.98
C ALA A 263 -1.97 -8.22 -13.13
N VAL A 264 -2.66 -9.20 -13.71
CA VAL A 264 -2.18 -9.94 -14.88
C VAL A 264 -3.23 -9.82 -15.97
N VAL A 265 -3.21 -8.67 -16.65
CA VAL A 265 -4.05 -8.46 -17.84
C VAL A 265 -3.47 -9.30 -18.99
N PRO A 266 -4.31 -9.99 -19.81
CA PRO A 266 -3.85 -10.79 -20.93
C PRO A 266 -3.29 -9.99 -22.10
#